data_AF-A0A7Y2RD27-F1
#
_entry.id   AF-A0A7Y2RD27-F1
#
_cell.length_a   1.000
_cell.length_b   1.000
_cell.length_c   1.000
_cell.angle_alpha   90.00
_cell.angle_beta   90.00
_cell.angle_gamma   90.00
#
_symmetry.space_group_name_H-M   'P 1'
#
loop_
_entity.id
_entity.type
_entity.pdbx_description
1 polymer ?
#
loop_
_entity_poly.entity_id
_entity_poly.type
_entity_poly.pdbx_seq_one_letter_code
_entity_poly.pdbx_strand_id
1 'polypeptide(L)'
;MYNDKFCRYDIQGLRAISALIIMIYHIWLNKVSGGVDVFFVISGFLIGTQFFRNIELNGTIPFFNFWSRILSRIIPTAYFVIICTTLLSLVFIPPALWKIGVNEFITSALSLQNWELYRVSTNYLARDNPPSQYQQFWALSIQIQFYLIVLNPNPV
;
A
#
# COMPACT_ATOMS: atom_id res chain seq x y z
N MET A 1 -8.83 -22.06 -27.80
CA MET A 1 -9.53 -21.18 -26.83
C MET A 1 -8.97 -21.48 -25.44
N TYR A 2 -7.78 -20.98 -25.12
CA TYR A 2 -7.13 -21.23 -23.82
C TYR A 2 -7.56 -20.11 -22.86
N ASN A 3 -8.64 -20.36 -22.13
CA ASN A 3 -9.21 -19.45 -21.13
C ASN A 3 -8.87 -19.95 -19.73
N ASP A 4 -7.59 -20.00 -19.40
CA ASP A 4 -7.14 -20.28 -18.04
C ASP A 4 -6.82 -18.96 -17.34
N LYS A 5 -7.87 -18.17 -17.08
CA LYS A 5 -7.88 -17.21 -15.98
C LYS A 5 -7.98 -18.01 -14.67
N PHE A 6 -6.97 -18.82 -14.35
CA PHE A 6 -6.76 -19.29 -12.98
C PHE A 6 -6.32 -18.10 -12.14
N CYS A 7 -7.29 -17.23 -11.84
CA CYS A 7 -7.19 -16.31 -10.72
C CYS A 7 -7.01 -17.23 -9.50
N ARG A 8 -5.81 -17.27 -8.92
CA ARG A 8 -5.55 -18.05 -7.70
C ARG A 8 -6.29 -17.38 -6.54
N TYR A 9 -7.59 -17.65 -6.47
CA TYR A 9 -8.49 -17.10 -5.46
C TYR A 9 -8.04 -17.49 -4.05
N ASP A 10 -7.44 -18.66 -3.89
CA ASP A 10 -6.90 -19.14 -2.60
C ASP A 10 -5.85 -18.18 -2.04
N ILE A 11 -4.90 -17.72 -2.88
CA ILE A 11 -3.83 -16.82 -2.45
C ILE A 11 -4.35 -15.39 -2.26
N GLN A 12 -5.31 -14.96 -3.08
CA GLN A 12 -5.99 -13.67 -2.88
C GLN A 12 -6.84 -13.66 -1.60
N GLY A 13 -7.47 -14.78 -1.28
CA GLY A 13 -8.20 -15.01 -0.03
C GLY A 13 -7.26 -14.96 1.17
N LEU A 14 -6.09 -15.59 1.10
CA LEU A 14 -5.09 -15.52 2.15
C LEU A 14 -4.61 -14.08 2.38
N ARG A 15 -4.39 -13.30 1.31
CA ARG A 15 -4.07 -11.86 1.42
C ARG A 15 -5.19 -11.07 2.11
N ALA A 16 -6.46 -11.37 1.80
CA ALA A 16 -7.60 -10.73 2.43
C ALA A 16 -7.71 -11.10 3.92
N ILE A 17 -7.46 -12.37 4.28
CA ILE A 17 -7.42 -12.84 5.67
C ILE A 17 -6.30 -12.13 6.43
N SER A 18 -5.09 -12.03 5.86
CA SER A 18 -3.99 -11.28 6.48
C SER A 18 -4.37 -9.81 6.71
N ALA A 19 -5.00 -9.16 5.72
CA ALA A 19 -5.48 -7.79 5.87
C ALA A 19 -6.54 -7.64 6.98
N LEU A 20 -7.46 -8.61 7.11
CA LEU A 20 -8.44 -8.63 8.20
C LEU A 20 -7.78 -8.78 9.57
N ILE A 21 -6.79 -9.67 9.70
CA ILE A 21 -6.04 -9.86 10.94
C ILE A 21 -5.29 -8.57 11.33
N ILE A 22 -4.66 -7.89 10.35
CA ILE A 22 -4.02 -6.58 10.56
C ILE A 22 -5.05 -5.58 11.10
N MET A 23 -6.21 -5.48 10.46
CA MET A 23 -7.28 -4.55 10.84
C MET A 23 -7.79 -4.82 12.26
N ILE A 24 -8.05 -6.08 12.61
CA ILE A 24 -8.54 -6.47 13.94
C ILE A 24 -7.52 -6.08 15.02
N TYR A 25 -6.24 -6.40 14.80
CA TYR A 25 -5.20 -6.07 15.78
C TYR A 25 -4.96 -4.57 15.93
N HIS A 26 -5.09 -3.80 14.86
CA HIS A 26 -4.96 -2.34 14.94
C HIS A 26 -6.12 -1.69 15.67
N ILE A 27 -7.36 -2.09 15.38
CA ILE A 27 -8.56 -1.45 15.94
C ILE A 27 -8.79 -1.87 17.40
N TRP A 28 -8.55 -3.13 17.75
CA TRP A 28 -8.98 -3.68 19.06
C TRP A 28 -7.83 -3.91 20.03
N LEU A 29 -6.62 -4.17 19.55
CA LEU A 29 -5.48 -4.56 20.40
C LEU A 29 -4.39 -3.50 20.48
N ASN A 30 -4.51 -2.40 19.72
CA ASN A 30 -3.54 -1.30 19.66
C ASN A 30 -2.08 -1.80 19.52
N LYS A 31 -1.90 -2.94 18.85
CA LYS A 31 -0.62 -3.65 18.67
C LYS A 31 -0.38 -3.92 17.20
N VAL A 32 0.89 -3.92 16.81
CA VAL A 32 1.32 -4.35 15.48
C VAL A 32 1.19 -5.88 15.41
N SER A 33 0.43 -6.37 14.44
CA SER A 33 0.25 -7.80 14.20
C SER A 33 1.32 -8.32 13.23
N GLY A 34 1.80 -9.54 13.46
CA GLY A 34 2.60 -10.29 12.46
C GLY A 34 1.86 -10.56 11.15
N GLY A 35 0.55 -10.26 11.08
CA GLY A 35 -0.21 -10.28 9.82
C GLY A 35 0.34 -9.34 8.75
N VAL A 36 1.03 -8.26 9.13
CA VAL A 36 1.71 -7.33 8.20
C VAL A 36 2.79 -8.05 7.41
N ASP A 37 3.62 -8.85 8.09
CA ASP A 37 4.70 -9.60 7.45
C ASP A 37 4.14 -10.65 6.48
N VAL A 38 3.09 -11.36 6.91
CA VAL A 38 2.41 -12.35 6.07
C VAL A 38 1.80 -11.69 4.82
N PHE A 39 1.18 -10.51 4.96
CA PHE A 39 0.62 -9.75 3.84
C PHE A 39 1.69 -9.36 2.81
N PHE A 40 2.84 -8.86 3.28
CA PHE A 40 3.95 -8.48 2.40
C PHE A 40 4.59 -9.69 1.72
N VAL A 41 4.81 -10.79 2.45
CA VAL A 41 5.37 -12.04 1.89
C VAL A 41 4.48 -12.60 0.78
N ILE A 42 3.16 -12.69 1.02
CA ILE A 42 2.21 -13.18 0.01
C ILE A 42 2.17 -12.24 -1.21
N SER A 43 2.16 -10.92 -0.98
CA SER A 43 2.13 -9.93 -2.05
C SER A 43 3.39 -10.01 -2.92
N GLY A 44 4.57 -10.13 -2.30
CA GLY A 44 5.84 -10.31 -2.99
C GLY A 44 5.90 -11.62 -3.78
N PHE A 45 5.49 -12.74 -3.18
CA PHE A 45 5.45 -14.05 -3.85
C PHE A 45 4.57 -14.05 -5.10
N LEU A 46 3.36 -13.47 -5.02
CA LEU A 46 2.44 -13.39 -6.16
C LEU A 46 3.00 -12.58 -7.33
N ILE A 47 3.64 -11.44 -7.04
CA ILE A 47 4.17 -10.59 -8.10
C ILE A 47 5.48 -11.14 -8.66
N GLY A 48 6.35 -11.67 -7.80
CA GLY A 48 7.55 -12.38 -8.23
C GLY A 48 7.24 -13.53 -9.17
N THR A 49 6.30 -14.41 -8.80
CA THR A 49 5.89 -15.53 -9.66
C THR A 49 5.25 -15.07 -10.97
N GLN A 50 4.44 -14.00 -10.96
CA GLN A 50 3.89 -13.41 -12.18
C GLN A 50 4.98 -12.80 -13.07
N PHE A 51 5.99 -12.16 -12.47
CA PHE A 51 7.10 -11.55 -13.17
C PHE A 51 7.97 -12.63 -13.85
N PHE A 52 8.47 -13.61 -13.08
CA PHE A 52 9.28 -14.71 -13.62
C PHE A 52 8.56 -15.50 -14.72
N ARG A 53 7.27 -15.83 -14.52
CA ARG A 53 6.49 -16.55 -15.53
C ARG A 53 6.31 -15.75 -16.83
N ASN A 54 6.21 -14.41 -16.75
CA ASN A 54 6.14 -13.58 -17.95
C ASN A 54 7.48 -13.51 -18.69
N ILE A 55 8.61 -13.56 -17.98
CA ILE A 55 9.95 -13.66 -18.58
C ILE A 55 10.10 -14.99 -19.32
N GLU A 56 9.77 -16.11 -18.66
CA GLU A 56 9.89 -17.45 -19.25
C GLU A 56 9.05 -17.62 -20.52
N LEU A 57 7.85 -17.03 -20.56
CA LEU A 57 6.92 -17.20 -21.70
C LEU A 57 7.20 -16.25 -22.87
N ASN A 58 7.64 -15.02 -22.62
CA ASN A 58 7.73 -13.98 -23.65
C ASN A 58 9.15 -13.49 -23.94
N GLY A 59 10.17 -13.96 -23.21
CA GLY A 59 11.58 -13.58 -23.37
C GLY A 59 11.94 -12.14 -23.03
N THR A 60 10.96 -11.22 -23.04
CA THR A 60 11.08 -9.82 -22.63
C THR A 60 9.81 -9.36 -21.92
N ILE A 61 9.95 -8.50 -20.92
CA ILE A 61 8.81 -7.80 -20.31
C ILE A 61 8.91 -6.33 -20.70
N PRO A 62 7.89 -5.76 -21.38
CA PRO A 62 7.75 -4.31 -21.44
C PRO A 62 7.45 -3.80 -20.03
N PHE A 63 8.50 -3.37 -19.32
CA PHE A 63 8.46 -2.84 -17.95
C PHE A 63 7.29 -1.88 -17.75
N PHE A 64 7.11 -0.97 -18.70
CA PHE A 64 6.06 0.04 -18.67
C PHE A 64 4.64 -0.56 -18.73
N ASN A 65 4.43 -1.62 -19.53
CA ASN A 65 3.12 -2.28 -19.64
C ASN A 65 2.77 -3.06 -18.38
N PHE A 66 3.76 -3.67 -17.72
CA PHE A 66 3.53 -4.35 -16.45
C PHE A 66 3.20 -3.35 -15.34
N TRP A 67 3.95 -2.24 -15.28
CA TRP A 67 3.70 -1.13 -14.36
C TRP A 67 2.33 -0.49 -14.56
N SER A 68 1.97 -0.20 -15.81
CA SER A 68 0.68 0.40 -16.14
C SER A 68 -0.48 -0.46 -15.62
N ARG A 69 -0.43 -1.79 -15.78
CA ARG A 69 -1.47 -2.70 -15.26
C ARG A 69 -1.60 -2.67 -13.74
N ILE A 70 -0.47 -2.61 -13.02
CA ILE A 70 -0.46 -2.53 -11.56
C ILE A 70 -1.03 -1.20 -11.10
N LEU A 71 -0.50 -0.09 -11.64
CA LEU A 71 -0.91 1.25 -11.27
C LEU A 71 -2.39 1.50 -11.60
N SER A 72 -2.86 1.11 -12.78
CA SER A 72 -4.27 1.24 -13.17
C SER A 72 -5.23 0.44 -12.28
N ARG A 73 -4.74 -0.56 -11.53
CA ARG A 73 -5.54 -1.30 -10.55
C ARG A 73 -5.50 -0.67 -9.16
N ILE A 74 -4.34 -0.18 -8.74
CA ILE A 74 -4.10 0.30 -7.36
C ILE A 74 -4.51 1.77 -7.21
N ILE A 75 -4.08 2.63 -8.14
CA ILE A 75 -4.27 4.08 -8.09
C ILE A 75 -5.75 4.47 -7.94
N PRO A 76 -6.71 3.96 -8.73
CA PRO A 76 -8.09 4.42 -8.65
C PRO A 76 -8.70 4.19 -7.28
N THR A 77 -8.45 3.02 -6.69
CA THR A 77 -8.95 2.67 -5.36
C THR A 77 -8.27 3.52 -4.28
N ALA A 78 -6.95 3.73 -4.38
CA ALA A 78 -6.21 4.55 -3.42
C ALA A 78 -6.70 6.00 -3.42
N TYR A 79 -6.80 6.62 -4.60
CA TYR A 79 -7.28 8.01 -4.73
C TYR A 79 -8.73 8.16 -4.30
N PHE A 80 -9.59 7.18 -4.59
CA PHE A 80 -10.96 7.17 -4.09
C PHE A 80 -10.99 7.23 -2.55
N VAL A 81 -10.24 6.35 -1.89
CA VAL A 81 -10.17 6.32 -0.42
C VAL A 81 -9.55 7.61 0.13
N ILE A 82 -8.49 8.15 -0.49
CA ILE A 82 -7.89 9.43 -0.09
C ILE A 82 -8.94 10.55 -0.16
N ILE A 83 -9.63 10.70 -1.29
CA ILE A 83 -10.64 11.75 -1.49
C ILE A 83 -11.78 11.61 -0.47
N CYS A 84 -12.33 10.40 -0.31
CA CYS A 84 -13.36 10.14 0.69
C CYS A 84 -12.87 10.49 2.10
N THR A 85 -11.65 10.08 2.45
CA THR A 85 -11.06 10.39 3.76
C THR A 85 -10.94 11.90 3.93
N THR A 86 -10.39 12.62 2.95
CA THR A 86 -10.26 14.09 2.99
C THR A 86 -11.62 14.77 3.17
N LEU A 87 -12.66 14.34 2.45
CA LEU A 87 -14.00 14.92 2.58
C LEU A 87 -14.60 14.68 3.97
N LEU A 88 -14.43 13.48 4.53
CA LEU A 88 -14.87 13.19 5.89
C LEU A 88 -14.06 14.01 6.92
N SER A 89 -12.75 14.18 6.72
CA SER A 89 -11.89 14.97 7.60
C SER A 89 -12.35 16.42 7.72
N LEU A 90 -12.88 17.03 6.65
CA LEU A 90 -13.39 18.40 6.71
C LEU A 90 -14.58 18.56 7.67
N VAL A 91 -15.32 17.48 7.94
CA VAL A 91 -16.48 17.48 8.85
C VAL A 91 -16.09 17.04 10.26
N PHE A 92 -15.23 16.04 10.39
CA PHE A 92 -14.96 15.38 11.67
C PHE A 92 -13.66 15.83 12.36
N ILE A 93 -12.72 16.47 11.65
CA ILE A 93 -11.40 16.83 12.19
C ILE A 93 -11.33 18.35 12.46
N PRO A 94 -10.90 18.77 13.68
CA PRO A 94 -10.71 20.17 14.00
C PRO A 94 -9.76 20.91 13.03
N PRO A 95 -10.06 22.17 12.64
CA PRO A 95 -9.23 22.95 11.71
C PRO A 95 -7.75 23.08 12.12
N ALA A 96 -7.47 23.06 13.42
CA ALA A 96 -6.12 23.11 13.96
C ALA A 96 -5.22 21.96 13.48
N LEU A 97 -5.81 20.81 13.11
CA LEU A 97 -5.10 19.62 12.65
C LEU A 97 -5.01 19.50 11.12
N TRP A 98 -5.62 20.42 10.37
CA TRP A 98 -5.64 20.33 8.90
C TRP A 98 -4.26 20.44 8.28
N LYS A 99 -3.37 21.26 8.85
CA LYS A 99 -2.00 21.44 8.34
C LYS A 99 -1.20 20.13 8.36
N ILE A 100 -1.38 19.32 9.40
CA ILE A 100 -0.78 17.97 9.50
C ILE A 100 -1.41 17.07 8.42
N GLY A 101 -2.74 17.11 8.30
CA GLY A 101 -3.48 16.34 7.30
C GLY A 101 -3.10 16.64 5.84
N VAL A 102 -2.72 17.88 5.50
CA VAL A 102 -2.31 18.25 4.13
C VAL A 102 -0.98 17.58 3.74
N ASN A 103 0.01 17.58 4.64
CA ASN A 103 1.30 16.95 4.36
C ASN A 103 1.17 15.44 4.15
N GLU A 104 0.37 14.80 5.00
CA GLU A 104 0.10 13.36 4.94
C GLU A 104 -0.79 13.00 3.74
N PHE A 105 -1.71 13.89 3.34
CA PHE A 105 -2.45 13.74 2.08
C PHE A 105 -1.51 13.71 0.88
N ILE A 106 -0.59 14.67 0.78
CA ILE A 106 0.35 14.76 -0.35
C ILE A 106 1.27 13.55 -0.36
N THR A 107 1.86 13.20 0.79
CA THR A 107 2.77 12.06 0.88
C THR A 107 2.05 10.72 0.68
N SER A 108 0.79 10.59 1.07
CA SER A 108 -0.03 9.42 0.73
C SER A 108 -0.33 9.31 -0.76
N ALA A 109 -0.70 10.42 -1.42
CA ALA A 109 -0.94 10.45 -2.86
C ALA A 109 0.33 10.12 -3.65
N LEU A 110 1.49 10.55 -3.17
CA LEU A 110 2.80 10.28 -3.78
C LEU A 110 3.41 8.93 -3.37
N SER A 111 2.72 8.11 -2.58
CA SER A 111 3.25 6.83 -2.08
C SER A 111 4.55 6.98 -1.26
N LEU A 112 4.61 8.02 -0.44
CA LEU A 112 5.70 8.39 0.47
C LEU A 112 5.25 8.48 1.95
N GLN A 113 4.04 8.03 2.28
CA GLN A 113 3.46 8.16 3.62
C GLN A 113 4.33 7.53 4.72
N ASN A 114 5.03 6.44 4.40
CA ASN A 114 5.95 5.78 5.33
C ASN A 114 7.08 6.70 5.80
N TRP A 115 7.58 7.57 4.92
CA TRP A 115 8.63 8.53 5.26
C TRP A 115 8.11 9.67 6.12
N GLU A 116 6.90 10.14 5.86
CA GLU A 116 6.28 11.18 6.70
C GLU A 116 6.00 10.66 8.11
N LEU A 117 5.45 9.45 8.24
CA LEU A 117 5.23 8.83 9.55
C LEU A 117 6.54 8.62 10.30
N TYR A 118 7.62 8.24 9.62
CA TYR A 118 8.95 8.17 10.24
C TYR A 118 9.40 9.53 10.78
N ARG A 119 9.27 10.60 9.98
CA ARG A 119 9.59 11.98 10.42
C ARG A 119 8.74 12.41 11.62
N VAL A 120 7.44 12.12 11.62
CA VAL A 120 6.55 12.47 12.73
C VAL A 120 6.90 11.65 13.98
N SER A 121 7.19 10.35 13.84
CA SER A 121 7.53 9.48 14.98
C SER A 121 8.79 9.90 15.75
N THR A 122 9.73 10.59 15.08
CA THR A 122 10.96 11.09 15.71
C THR A 122 10.78 12.47 16.35
N ASN A 123 9.64 13.12 16.12
CA ASN A 123 9.35 14.44 16.67
C ASN A 123 8.66 14.30 18.05
N TYR A 124 9.40 14.58 19.12
CA TYR A 124 8.90 14.50 20.50
C TYR A 124 7.66 15.35 20.75
N LEU A 125 7.53 16.50 20.10
CA LEU A 125 6.40 17.42 20.27
C LEU A 125 5.12 16.91 19.60
N ALA A 126 5.21 15.88 18.75
CA ALA A 126 4.07 15.29 18.06
C ALA A 126 3.56 14.00 18.71
N ARG A 127 4.14 13.58 19.85
CA ARG A 127 3.82 12.29 20.49
C ARG A 127 2.39 12.21 21.04
N ASP A 128 1.81 13.36 21.44
CA ASP A 128 0.44 13.45 21.94
C ASP A 128 -0.59 13.74 20.83
N ASN A 129 -0.15 13.87 19.57
CA ASN A 129 -1.08 14.06 18.47
C ASN A 129 -1.86 12.76 18.21
N PRO A 130 -3.14 12.87 17.82
CA PRO A 130 -3.90 11.72 17.39
C PRO A 130 -3.25 11.06 16.16
N PRO A 131 -3.41 9.73 15.99
CA PRO A 131 -2.89 9.01 14.82
C PRO A 131 -3.47 9.58 13.52
N SER A 132 -2.64 9.56 12.49
CA SER A 132 -3.01 10.09 11.18
C SER A 132 -4.17 9.32 10.55
N GLN A 133 -5.14 10.05 10.02
CA GLN A 133 -6.21 9.50 9.18
C GLN A 133 -5.69 8.85 7.88
N TYR A 134 -4.48 9.22 7.43
CA TYR A 134 -3.82 8.64 6.27
C TYR A 134 -2.78 7.57 6.65
N GLN A 135 -2.66 7.22 7.93
CA GLN A 135 -1.66 6.28 8.41
C GLN A 135 -1.70 4.95 7.65
N GLN A 136 -2.88 4.47 7.29
CA GLN A 136 -3.08 3.20 6.56
C GLN A 136 -2.35 3.15 5.20
N PHE A 137 -2.04 4.30 4.57
CA PHE A 137 -1.33 4.38 3.30
C PHE A 137 0.17 4.07 3.40
N TRP A 138 0.73 3.92 4.61
CA TRP A 138 2.13 3.55 4.81
C TRP A 138 2.47 2.21 4.15
N ALA A 139 1.61 1.20 4.32
CA ALA A 139 1.82 -0.14 3.78
C ALA A 139 1.70 -0.14 2.25
N LEU A 140 0.76 0.66 1.71
CA LEU A 140 0.63 0.85 0.27
C LEU A 140 1.87 1.53 -0.33
N SER A 141 2.39 2.55 0.35
CA SER A 141 3.61 3.27 -0.05
C SER A 141 4.80 2.32 -0.15
N ILE A 142 5.02 1.51 0.89
CA ILE A 142 6.07 0.47 0.89
C ILE A 142 5.85 -0.54 -0.22
N GLN A 143 4.61 -0.98 -0.44
CA GLN A 143 4.29 -1.94 -1.49
C GLN A 143 4.65 -1.40 -2.89
N ILE A 144 4.33 -0.14 -3.17
CA ILE A 144 4.68 0.53 -4.45
C ILE A 144 6.20 0.71 -4.57
N GLN A 145 6.88 1.15 -3.49
CA GLN A 145 8.34 1.30 -3.46
C GLN A 145 9.06 -0.03 -3.69
N PHE A 146 8.60 -1.10 -3.05
CA PHE A 146 9.13 -2.44 -3.24
C PHE A 146 8.99 -2.90 -4.69
N TYR A 147 7.84 -2.64 -5.32
CA TYR A 147 7.68 -2.94 -6.74
C TYR A 147 8.63 -2.13 -7.61
N LEU A 148 8.84 -0.83 -7.32
CA LEU A 148 9.77 0.01 -8.08
C LEU A 148 11.18 -0.58 -8.08
N ILE A 149 11.62 -1.09 -6.93
CA ILE A 149 12.95 -1.68 -6.76
C ILE A 149 13.05 -3.03 -7.46
N VAL A 150 12.13 -3.97 -7.15
CA VAL A 150 12.22 -5.35 -7.63
C VAL A 150 12.01 -5.46 -9.14
N LEU A 151 11.13 -4.62 -9.69
CA LEU A 151 10.77 -4.70 -11.09
C LEU A 151 11.72 -3.90 -12.00
N ASN A 152 12.68 -3.15 -11.45
CA ASN A 152 13.63 -2.36 -12.23
C ASN A 152 14.54 -3.30 -13.03
N PRO A 153 14.50 -3.28 -14.38
CA PRO A 153 15.27 -4.20 -15.21
C PRO A 153 16.78 -3.95 -15.19
N ASN A 154 17.23 -2.82 -14.63
CA ASN A 154 18.65 -2.53 -14.41
C ASN A 154 18.94 -2.52 -12.90
N PRO A 155 19.26 -3.66 -12.28
CA PRO A 155 19.98 -3.63 -11.02
C PRO A 155 21.38 -3.10 -11.35
N VAL A 156 21.79 -2.05 -10.67
CA VAL A 156 23.18 -1.56 -10.69
C VAL A 156 24.12 -2.70 -10.31
#